data_AF-A0A376X1J2-F1
#
_entry.id   AF-A0A376X1J2-F1
#
_cell.length_a   1.000
_cell.length_b   1.000
_cell.length_c   1.000
_cell.angle_alpha   90.00
_cell.angle_beta   90.00
_cell.angle_gamma   90.00
#
_symmetry.space_group_name_H-M   'P 1'
#
loop_
_entity.id
_entity.type
_entity.pdbx_description
1 polymer ?
#
loop_
_entity_poly.entity_id
_entity_poly.type
_entity_poly.pdbx_seq_one_letter_code
_entity_poly.pdbx_strand_id
1 'polypeptide(L)' 'MIEQEIPKTLNVKIPAGVGNGQRIRLKGQGTPGENGGPNGDLWLVIHIAPHPLFDIVGQDLEIVVPVSRGKRRWC' A
#
# COMPACT_ATOMS: atom_id res chain seq x y z
N MET A 1 4.66 -31.40 16.35
CA MET A 1 5.10 -30.00 16.31
C MET A 1 4.09 -29.29 15.45
N ILE A 2 3.07 -28.69 16.07
CA ILE A 2 2.01 -27.96 15.36
C ILE A 2 2.37 -26.48 15.43
N GLU A 3 2.76 -25.90 14.30
CA GLU A 3 2.93 -24.46 14.18
C GLU A 3 1.54 -23.84 14.38
N GLN A 4 1.27 -23.27 15.56
CA GLN A 4 -0.02 -22.62 15.79
C GLN A 4 -0.04 -21.28 15.05
N GLU A 5 -0.86 -21.20 14.00
CA GLU A 5 -1.17 -19.94 13.35
C GLU A 5 -2.08 -19.12 14.28
N ILE A 6 -1.46 -18.30 15.13
CA ILE A 6 -2.18 -17.42 16.07
C ILE A 6 -2.66 -16.21 15.26
N PRO A 7 -3.98 -16.02 15.06
CA PRO A 7 -4.49 -14.86 14.34
C PRO A 7 -4.18 -13.60 15.16
N LYS A 8 -3.36 -12.70 14.58
CA LYS A 8 -3.05 -11.39 15.15
C LYS A 8 -3.69 -10.30 14.28
N THR A 9 -4.53 -9.47 14.89
CA THR A 9 -5.09 -8.27 14.23
C THR A 9 -4.33 -7.04 14.67
N LEU A 10 -3.79 -6.28 13.73
CA LEU A 10 -3.02 -5.07 13.98
C LEU A 10 -3.67 -3.87 13.32
N ASN A 11 -4.03 -2.85 14.10
CA ASN A 11 -4.49 -1.58 13.57
C ASN A 11 -3.28 -0.70 13.25
N VAL A 12 -2.93 -0.63 11.97
CA VAL A 12 -1.82 0.20 11.47
C VAL A 12 -2.40 1.45 10.82
N LYS A 13 -1.94 2.63 11.25
CA LYS A 13 -2.27 3.90 10.58
C LYS A 13 -1.29 4.11 9.44
N ILE A 14 -1.80 4.14 8.21
CA ILE A 14 -1.01 4.49 7.02
C ILE A 14 -0.96 6.03 6.94
N PRO A 15 0.21 6.67 7.05
CA PRO A 15 0.30 8.12 6.93
C PRO A 15 -0.01 8.58 5.50
N ALA A 16 -0.52 9.80 5.35
CA ALA A 16 -0.74 10.40 4.03
C ALA A 16 0.61 10.66 3.33
N GLY A 17 0.65 10.49 2.00
CA GLY A 17 1.87 10.68 1.21
C GLY A 17 2.81 9.47 1.20
N VAL A 18 2.34 8.29 1.60
CA VAL A 18 3.14 7.07 1.43
C VAL A 18 3.31 6.72 -0.05
N GLY A 19 4.55 6.50 -0.45
CA GLY A 19 4.89 6.08 -1.81
C GLY A 19 4.76 4.56 -2.00
N ASN A 20 4.68 4.13 -3.26
CA ASN A 20 4.76 2.72 -3.60
C ASN A 20 6.14 2.14 -3.17
N GLY A 21 6.14 0.98 -2.54
CA GLY A 21 7.36 0.32 -2.04
C GLY A 21 7.87 0.86 -0.69
N GLN A 22 7.16 1.78 -0.05
CA GLN A 22 7.53 2.27 1.27
C GLN A 22 7.42 1.16 2.33
N ARG A 23 8.41 1.13 3.22
CA ARG A 23 8.52 0.12 4.29
C ARG A 23 8.14 0.73 5.63
N ILE A 24 7.18 0.12 6.31
CA ILE A 24 6.78 0.48 7.68
C ILE A 24 7.22 -0.64 8.62
N ARG A 25 8.00 -0.28 9.64
CA ARG A 25 8.44 -1.21 10.69
C ARG A 25 7.48 -1.18 11.87
N LEU A 26 6.96 -2.33 12.25
CA LEU A 26 6.22 -2.53 13.50
C LEU A 26 7.09 -3.31 14.49
N LYS A 27 7.59 -2.60 15.51
CA LYS A 27 8.48 -3.18 16.51
C LYS A 27 7.74 -4.17 17.41
N GLY A 28 8.28 -5.37 17.57
CA GLY A 28 7.74 -6.40 18.49
C GLY A 28 6.45 -7.08 18.03
N GLN A 29 6.06 -6.88 16.76
CA GLN A 29 4.87 -7.51 16.16
C GLN A 29 5.20 -8.65 15.19
N GLY A 30 6.48 -9.01 15.08
CA GLY A 30 6.93 -10.13 14.26
C GLY A 30 6.76 -11.49 14.95
N THR A 31 7.61 -12.44 14.55
CA THR A 31 7.62 -13.80 15.07
C THR A 31 7.86 -13.82 16.58
N PRO A 32 7.15 -14.67 17.34
CA PRO A 32 7.45 -14.90 18.75
C PRO A 32 8.92 -15.28 18.93
N GLY A 33 9.59 -14.69 19.92
CA GLY A 33 10.96 -15.08 20.26
C GLY A 33 11.00 -16.49 20.84
N GLU A 34 12.04 -17.26 20.50
CA GLU A 34 12.26 -18.57 21.10
C GLU A 34 12.60 -18.42 22.60
N ASN A 35 12.16 -19.35 23.45
CA ASN A 35 12.44 -19.37 24.90
C ASN A 35 12.04 -18.09 25.69
N GLY A 36 10.97 -17.41 25.29
CA GLY A 36 10.48 -16.21 25.99
C GLY A 36 11.25 -14.93 25.64
N GLY A 37 12.06 -14.95 24.58
CA GLY A 37 12.72 -13.77 24.04
C GLY A 37 11.73 -12.73 23.48
N PRO A 38 12.17 -11.48 23.30
CA PRO A 38 11.34 -10.43 22.71
C PRO A 38 10.89 -10.82 21.30
N ASN A 39 9.65 -10.48 20.96
CA ASN A 39 9.13 -10.68 19.60
C ASN A 39 10.00 -9.96 18.57
N GLY A 40 10.11 -10.55 17.38
CA GLY A 40 10.74 -9.93 16.22
C GLY A 40 9.99 -8.69 15.72
N ASP A 41 10.54 -8.07 14.68
CA ASP A 41 9.89 -6.96 13.99
C ASP A 41 9.03 -7.46 12.82
N LEU A 42 7.91 -6.78 12.56
CA LEU A 42 7.12 -6.97 11.34
C LEU A 42 7.39 -5.82 10.36
N TRP A 43 7.62 -6.16 9.10
CA TRP A 43 7.78 -5.19 8.02
C TRP A 43 6.56 -5.23 7.11
N LEU A 44 5.92 -4.07 6.91
CA LEU A 44 4.90 -3.90 5.89
C LEU A 44 5.52 -3.21 4.67
N VAL A 45 5.30 -3.76 3.50
CA VAL A 45 5.60 -3.12 2.22
C VAL A 45 4.29 -2.66 1.61
N ILE A 46 4.17 -1.36 1.37
CA ILE A 46 2.97 -0.79 0.77
C ILE A 46 3.05 -0.97 -0.73
N HIS A 47 2.02 -1.56 -1.31
CA HIS A 47 1.81 -1.60 -2.76
C HIS A 47 0.54 -0.82 -3.08
N ILE A 48 0.68 0.25 -3.86
CA ILE A 48 -0.46 1.03 -4.33
C ILE A 48 -1.13 0.26 -5.47
N ALA A 49 -2.42 -0.03 -5.33
CA ALA A 49 -3.19 -0.68 -6.38
C ALA A 49 -3.39 0.28 -7.56
N PRO A 50 -3.30 -0.19 -8.82
CA PRO A 50 -3.54 0.65 -9.98
C PRO A 50 -4.97 1.17 -9.96
N HIS A 51 -5.14 2.48 -10.21
CA HIS A 51 -6.45 3.12 -10.28
C HIS A 51 -6.89 3.21 -11.75
N PRO A 52 -8.16 2.93 -12.10
CA PRO A 52 -8.59 2.85 -13.50
C PRO A 52 -8.51 4.17 -14.28
N LEU A 53 -8.42 5.31 -13.59
CA LEU A 53 -8.40 6.64 -14.20
C LEU A 53 -7.12 7.43 -13.91
N PHE A 54 -6.37 7.04 -12.88
CA PHE A 54 -5.27 7.86 -12.38
C PHE A 54 -4.01 7.02 -12.32
N ASP A 55 -2.95 7.56 -12.90
CA ASP A 55 -1.61 7.03 -12.77
C ASP A 55 -0.82 7.95 -11.84
N ILE A 56 -0.07 7.37 -10.90
CA ILE A 56 0.80 8.11 -9.99
C ILE A 56 2.20 8.13 -10.62
N VAL A 57 2.63 9.30 -11.08
CA VAL A 57 3.94 9.50 -11.69
C VAL A 57 4.74 10.44 -10.78
N GLY A 58 5.70 9.88 -10.05
CA GLY A 58 6.48 10.64 -9.06
C GLY A 58 5.60 11.10 -7.88
N GLN A 59 5.33 12.40 -7.81
CA GLN A 59 4.45 13.02 -6.80
C GLN A 59 3.14 13.56 -7.41
N ASP A 60 2.92 13.34 -8.70
CA ASP A 60 1.78 13.88 -9.44
C ASP A 60 0.78 12.77 -9.83
N LEU A 61 -0.46 13.19 -10.12
CA LEU A 61 -1.54 12.35 -10.61
C LEU A 61 -1.81 12.69 -12.09
N GLU A 62 -1.65 11.70 -12.96
CA GLU A 62 -1.93 11.83 -14.39
C GLU A 62 -3.25 11.16 -14.76
N ILE A 63 -3.97 11.73 -15.72
CA ILE A 63 -5.21 11.17 -16.29
C ILE A 63 -5.24 11.38 -17.79
N VAL A 64 -5.65 10.35 -18.53
CA VAL A 64 -5.87 10.43 -19.97
C VAL A 64 -7.29 10.93 -20.23
N VAL A 65 -7.43 12.16 -20.70
CA VAL A 65 -8.72 12.76 -21.06
C VAL A 65 -8.98 12.59 -22.56
N PRO A 66 -9.99 11.81 -22.98
CA PRO A 66 -10.31 11.68 -24.40
C PRO A 66 -10.94 12.98 -24.91
N VAL A 67 -10.26 13.67 -25.82
CA VAL A 67 -10.77 14.88 -26.47
C VAL A 67 -11.41 14.56 -27.81
N SER A 68 -12.68 14.92 -27.98
CA SER A 68 -13.36 14.83 -29.27
C SER A 68 -13.06 16.08 -30.10
N ARG A 69 -12.64 15.92 -31.36
CA ARG A 69 -12.52 17.04 -32.30
C ARG A 69 -13.94 17.53 -32.63
N GLY A 70 -14.27 18.72 -32.16
CA GLY A 70 -15.61 19.30 -32.24
C GLY A 70 -16.25 19.12 -33.62
N LYS A 71 -17.41 18.46 -33.65
CA LYS A 71 -18.19 18.26 -34.87
C LYS A 71 -18.83 19.61 -35.22
N ARG A 72 -18.12 20.43 -36.02
CA ARG A 72 -18.72 21.59 -36.68
C ARG A 72 -19.82 21.08 -37.62
N ARG A 73 -21.04 20.94 -37.11
CA ARG A 73 -22.24 20.93 -37.93
C ARG A 73 -22.56 22.38 -38.22
N TRP A 74 -22.06 22.87 -39.35
CA TRP A 74 -22.55 24.10 -39.94
C TRP A 74 -23.76 23.69 -40.81
N CYS A 75 -24.94 24.17 -40.44
CA CYS A 75 -26.13 24.14 -41.29
C CYS A 75 -26.12 25.30 -42.26
#